data_AF-A0A1J9Q8E3-F1
#
_entry.id   AF-A0A1J9Q8E3-F1
#
_cell.length_a   1.000
_cell.length_b   1.000
_cell.length_c   1.000
_cell.angle_alpha   90.00
_cell.angle_beta   90.00
_cell.angle_gamma   90.00
#
_symmetry.space_group_name_H-M   'P 1'
#
loop_
_entity.id
_entity.type
_entity.pdbx_description
1 polymer ?
#
loop_
_entity_poly.entity_id
_entity_poly.type
_entity_poly.pdbx_seq_one_letter_code
_entity_poly.pdbx_strand_id
1 'polypeptide(L)'
;MSSPPSFTELEAAAEDVIRILRGVPEFASARVAIIGGMSLWKYLDGYRTTEDVDFLTTVQGAPSAVENKLLVLPNTPFQQLAQIFYYRLPNGKSIQIDMTPDWLVGVAVPITSVQPGSLPYISALDLLVFKINCCGLRPNSTKKIRDATDARTLVDDLRSKGPIILPPTQKNAVLQDLDDVARFSGKDKAWWNAQLRSPLTTN
;
A
#
# COMPACT_ATOMS: atom_id res chain seq x y z
N MET A 1 -25.28 6.64 -10.28
CA MET A 1 -23.93 6.17 -9.90
C MET A 1 -23.27 7.30 -9.12
N SER A 2 -22.75 7.04 -7.91
CA SER A 2 -21.97 8.04 -7.17
C SER A 2 -20.66 8.34 -7.90
N SER A 3 -20.17 9.58 -7.84
CA SER A 3 -18.86 9.92 -8.38
C SER A 3 -17.74 9.16 -7.64
N PRO A 4 -16.62 8.83 -8.31
CA PRO A 4 -15.44 8.28 -7.64
C PRO A 4 -14.98 9.16 -6.47
N PRO A 5 -14.36 8.59 -5.42
CA PRO A 5 -13.83 9.38 -4.32
C PRO A 5 -12.67 10.27 -4.79
N SER A 6 -12.62 11.48 -4.26
CA SER A 6 -11.45 12.36 -4.37
C SER A 6 -10.31 11.87 -3.47
N PHE A 7 -9.08 12.32 -3.75
CA PHE A 7 -7.92 12.00 -2.90
C PHE A 7 -8.14 12.43 -1.43
N THR A 8 -8.73 13.62 -1.22
CA THR A 8 -9.08 14.12 0.12
C THR A 8 -10.13 13.25 0.81
N GLU A 9 -11.09 12.68 0.08
CA GLU A 9 -12.06 11.73 0.65
C GLU A 9 -11.39 10.42 1.07
N LEU A 10 -10.40 9.94 0.31
CA LEU A 10 -9.57 8.78 0.70
C LEU A 10 -8.72 9.10 1.93
N GLU A 11 -8.08 10.28 2.00
CA GLU A 11 -7.32 10.71 3.19
C GLU A 11 -8.18 10.80 4.44
N ALA A 12 -9.37 11.39 4.33
CA ALA A 12 -10.31 11.48 5.44
C ALA A 12 -10.77 10.09 5.92
N ALA A 13 -11.08 9.18 4.99
CA ALA A 13 -11.40 7.80 5.34
C ALA A 13 -10.23 7.09 6.01
N ALA A 14 -9.01 7.25 5.49
CA ALA A 14 -7.84 6.62 6.06
C ALA A 14 -7.55 7.10 7.49
N GLU A 15 -7.68 8.41 7.73
CA GLU A 15 -7.52 9.01 9.05
C GLU A 15 -8.55 8.48 10.05
N ASP A 16 -9.81 8.41 9.65
CA ASP A 16 -10.88 7.89 10.49
C ASP A 16 -10.70 6.40 10.80
N VAL A 17 -10.33 5.59 9.82
CA VAL A 17 -10.07 4.16 10.02
C VAL A 17 -8.93 3.96 11.01
N ILE A 18 -7.82 4.68 10.86
CA ILE A 18 -6.69 4.62 11.82
C ILE A 18 -7.13 5.06 13.21
N ARG A 19 -7.90 6.14 13.32
CA ARG A 19 -8.43 6.64 14.60
C ARG A 19 -9.30 5.58 15.29
N ILE A 20 -10.18 4.90 14.54
CA ILE A 20 -11.04 3.85 15.10
C ILE A 20 -10.21 2.64 15.52
N LEU A 21 -9.30 2.16 14.66
CA LEU A 21 -8.40 1.06 14.98
C LEU A 21 -7.59 1.33 16.26
N ARG A 22 -7.09 2.56 16.44
CA ARG A 22 -6.39 2.99 17.67
C ARG A 22 -7.26 2.91 18.92
N GLY A 23 -8.57 3.14 18.77
CA GLY A 23 -9.55 3.05 19.85
C GLY A 23 -9.89 1.61 20.24
N VAL A 24 -9.45 0.60 19.50
CA VAL A 24 -9.67 -0.82 19.80
C VAL A 24 -8.51 -1.33 20.67
N PRO A 25 -8.73 -1.67 21.96
CA PRO A 25 -7.66 -2.09 22.86
C PRO A 25 -6.87 -3.31 22.38
N GLU A 26 -7.54 -4.24 21.70
CA GLU A 26 -6.91 -5.44 21.14
C GLU A 26 -5.87 -5.13 20.05
N PHE A 27 -5.93 -3.93 19.46
CA PHE A 27 -5.01 -3.50 18.41
C PHE A 27 -3.96 -2.50 18.93
N ALA A 28 -3.83 -2.30 20.24
CA ALA A 28 -2.96 -1.27 20.81
C ALA A 28 -1.46 -1.43 20.44
N SER A 29 -0.99 -2.67 20.27
CA SER A 29 0.39 -2.97 19.85
C SER A 29 0.55 -3.08 18.32
N ALA A 30 -0.54 -2.91 17.56
CA ALA A 30 -0.50 -3.04 16.12
C ALA A 30 0.25 -1.88 15.48
N ARG A 31 0.81 -2.16 14.31
CA ARG A 31 1.43 -1.18 13.43
C ARG A 31 0.61 -1.07 12.16
N VAL A 32 0.60 0.10 11.55
CA VAL A 32 -0.14 0.38 10.32
C VAL A 32 0.70 1.21 9.34
N ALA A 33 0.52 0.97 8.05
CA ALA A 33 0.92 1.88 6.98
C ALA A 33 -0.15 1.91 5.89
N ILE A 34 -0.31 3.05 5.21
CA ILE A 34 -1.09 3.13 3.97
C ILE A 34 -0.19 2.66 2.83
N ILE A 35 -0.72 1.76 1.99
CA ILE A 35 -0.01 1.17 0.85
C ILE A 35 -0.82 1.39 -0.44
N GLY A 36 -0.50 0.63 -1.50
CA GLY A 36 -1.40 0.47 -2.64
C GLY A 36 -1.62 1.71 -3.50
N GLY A 37 -2.83 1.84 -4.05
CA GLY A 37 -3.16 2.86 -5.05
C GLY A 37 -3.12 4.28 -4.53
N MET A 38 -3.54 4.48 -3.28
CA MET A 38 -3.55 5.79 -2.62
C MET A 38 -2.13 6.32 -2.40
N SER A 39 -1.18 5.44 -2.04
CA SER A 39 0.22 5.82 -1.90
C SER A 39 0.86 6.20 -3.24
N LEU A 40 0.49 5.53 -4.34
CA LEU A 40 0.92 5.92 -5.68
C LEU A 40 0.38 7.29 -6.06
N TRP A 41 -0.91 7.55 -5.84
CA TRP A 41 -1.52 8.85 -6.15
C TRP A 41 -0.83 9.99 -5.38
N LYS A 42 -0.44 9.75 -4.12
CA LYS A 42 0.34 10.70 -3.33
C LYS A 42 1.70 11.04 -3.96
N TYR A 43 2.43 10.04 -4.43
CA TYR A 43 3.81 10.21 -4.89
C TYR A 43 3.94 10.59 -6.37
N LEU A 44 2.96 10.19 -7.18
CA LEU A 44 2.95 10.34 -8.63
C LEU A 44 1.72 11.15 -9.04
N ASP A 45 1.81 12.47 -8.91
CA ASP A 45 0.72 13.36 -9.29
C ASP A 45 0.37 13.20 -10.78
N GLY A 46 -0.92 13.15 -11.09
CA GLY A 46 -1.44 12.95 -12.44
C GLY A 46 -1.23 11.55 -13.06
N TYR A 47 -0.60 10.58 -12.35
CA TYR A 47 -0.38 9.23 -12.90
C TYR A 47 -1.66 8.39 -12.96
N ARG A 48 -2.28 8.14 -11.80
CA ARG A 48 -3.58 7.44 -11.71
C ARG A 48 -4.26 7.69 -10.37
N THR A 49 -5.58 7.52 -10.37
CA THR A 49 -6.40 7.54 -9.15
C THR A 49 -6.65 6.12 -8.62
N THR A 50 -7.33 6.03 -7.49
CA THR A 50 -7.82 4.77 -6.89
C THR A 50 -9.15 5.04 -6.17
N GLU A 51 -9.90 3.98 -5.86
CA GLU A 51 -11.20 4.09 -5.20
C GLU A 51 -11.23 3.44 -3.80
N ASP A 52 -10.10 2.86 -3.40
CA ASP A 52 -9.88 2.05 -2.21
C ASP A 52 -8.72 2.60 -1.36
N VAL A 53 -8.74 2.25 -0.07
CA VAL A 53 -7.61 2.48 0.85
C VAL A 53 -7.07 1.13 1.28
N ASP A 54 -5.84 0.84 0.86
CA ASP A 54 -5.09 -0.33 1.28
C ASP A 54 -4.25 -0.01 2.53
N PHE A 55 -4.37 -0.84 3.55
CA PHE A 55 -3.52 -0.80 4.73
C PHE A 55 -2.61 -2.01 4.81
N LEU A 56 -1.38 -1.81 5.24
CA LEU A 56 -0.55 -2.85 5.82
C LEU A 56 -0.74 -2.84 7.33
N THR A 57 -0.93 -4.01 7.97
CA THR A 57 -1.18 -4.09 9.41
C THR A 57 -0.54 -5.30 10.08
N THR A 58 0.02 -5.11 11.27
CA THR A 58 0.55 -6.22 12.09
C THR A 58 -0.50 -6.87 13.00
N VAL A 59 -1.78 -6.56 12.82
CA VAL A 59 -2.85 -7.25 13.57
C VAL A 59 -2.84 -8.74 13.21
N GLN A 60 -2.68 -9.59 14.21
CA GLN A 60 -2.72 -11.04 14.02
C GLN A 60 -4.08 -11.48 13.50
N GLY A 61 -4.10 -12.27 12.42
CA GLY A 61 -5.33 -12.75 11.80
C GLY A 61 -6.00 -11.75 10.85
N ALA A 62 -5.32 -10.65 10.47
CA ALA A 62 -5.76 -9.81 9.36
C ALA A 62 -5.89 -10.62 8.05
N PRO A 63 -6.81 -10.23 7.13
CA PRO A 63 -7.80 -9.16 7.28
C PRO A 63 -8.93 -9.49 8.26
N SER A 64 -9.33 -10.77 8.37
CA SER A 64 -10.58 -11.17 9.01
C SER A 64 -10.72 -10.75 10.48
N ALA A 65 -9.65 -10.82 11.27
CA ALA A 65 -9.68 -10.39 12.67
C ALA A 65 -9.98 -8.88 12.82
N VAL A 66 -9.47 -8.07 11.90
CA VAL A 66 -9.70 -6.61 11.88
C VAL A 66 -11.13 -6.33 11.47
N GLU A 67 -11.55 -6.86 10.31
CA GLU A 67 -12.89 -6.61 9.75
C GLU A 67 -13.99 -7.07 10.71
N ASN A 68 -13.91 -8.30 11.23
CA ASN A 68 -14.90 -8.83 12.17
C ASN A 68 -15.01 -7.97 13.43
N LYS A 69 -13.88 -7.48 13.96
CA LYS A 69 -13.87 -6.64 15.16
C LYS A 69 -14.51 -5.27 14.88
N LEU A 70 -14.23 -4.67 13.73
CA LEU A 70 -14.75 -3.37 13.35
C LEU A 70 -16.26 -3.40 13.03
N LEU A 71 -16.76 -4.50 12.46
CA LEU A 71 -18.19 -4.68 12.16
C LEU A 71 -19.07 -4.80 13.41
N VAL A 72 -18.51 -5.22 14.55
CA VAL A 72 -19.28 -5.40 15.80
C VAL A 72 -19.16 -4.23 16.77
N LEU A 73 -18.44 -3.16 16.41
CA LEU A 73 -18.35 -1.96 17.24
C LEU A 73 -19.73 -1.26 17.34
N PRO A 74 -20.08 -0.69 18.50
CA PRO A 74 -21.29 0.13 18.62
C PRO A 74 -21.27 1.30 17.62
N ASN A 75 -22.38 1.52 16.91
CA ASN A 75 -22.51 2.57 15.89
C ASN A 75 -21.40 2.53 14.83
N THR A 76 -20.98 1.32 14.43
CA THR A 76 -19.90 1.15 13.47
C THR A 76 -20.20 1.86 12.14
N PRO A 77 -19.25 2.65 11.59
CA PRO A 77 -19.34 3.18 10.23
C PRO A 77 -18.94 2.14 9.18
N PHE A 78 -18.58 0.92 9.59
CA PHE A 78 -18.14 -0.15 8.72
C PHE A 78 -19.29 -1.02 8.27
N GLN A 79 -19.23 -1.49 7.02
CA GLN A 79 -20.19 -2.44 6.47
C GLN A 79 -19.48 -3.44 5.57
N GLN A 80 -20.02 -4.64 5.46
CA GLN A 80 -19.55 -5.64 4.51
C GLN A 80 -20.66 -5.98 3.53
N LEU A 81 -20.37 -5.82 2.23
CA LEU A 81 -21.31 -6.09 1.14
C LEU A 81 -20.61 -6.95 0.09
N ALA A 82 -21.21 -8.10 -0.25
CA ALA A 82 -20.66 -9.03 -1.24
C ALA A 82 -19.15 -9.34 -1.01
N GLN A 83 -18.79 -9.60 0.25
CA GLN A 83 -17.41 -9.87 0.71
C GLN A 83 -16.44 -8.68 0.65
N ILE A 84 -16.89 -7.49 0.25
CA ILE A 84 -16.07 -6.27 0.26
C ILE A 84 -16.33 -5.49 1.54
N PHE A 85 -15.26 -5.08 2.21
CA PHE A 85 -15.30 -4.30 3.44
C PHE A 85 -15.22 -2.81 3.14
N TYR A 86 -16.19 -2.05 3.64
CA TYR A 86 -16.34 -0.62 3.37
C TYR A 86 -16.34 0.21 4.65
N TYR A 87 -15.75 1.40 4.56
CA TYR A 87 -15.96 2.49 5.50
C TYR A 87 -16.95 3.50 4.91
N ARG A 88 -17.98 3.88 5.67
CA ARG A 88 -18.97 4.89 5.26
C ARG A 88 -18.57 6.27 5.78
N LEU A 89 -18.29 7.18 4.85
CA LEU A 89 -18.05 8.59 5.14
C LEU A 89 -19.32 9.28 5.68
N PRO A 90 -19.18 10.37 6.46
CA PRO A 90 -20.33 11.16 6.93
C PRO A 90 -21.23 11.70 5.80
N ASN A 91 -20.65 11.94 4.61
CA ASN A 91 -21.39 12.37 3.42
C ASN A 91 -22.18 11.24 2.73
N GLY A 92 -22.15 10.02 3.27
CA GLY A 92 -22.87 8.86 2.77
C GLY A 92 -22.11 8.02 1.74
N LYS A 93 -20.97 8.47 1.21
CA LYS A 93 -20.14 7.66 0.32
C LYS A 93 -19.50 6.49 1.07
N SER A 94 -19.25 5.39 0.36
CA SER A 94 -18.55 4.22 0.89
C SER A 94 -17.21 4.08 0.19
N ILE A 95 -16.14 3.89 0.96
CA ILE A 95 -14.78 3.66 0.47
C ILE A 95 -14.40 2.23 0.84
N GLN A 96 -13.89 1.48 -0.12
CA GLN A 96 -13.39 0.13 0.14
C GLN A 96 -12.12 0.22 0.99
N ILE A 97 -12.05 -0.59 2.04
CA ILE A 97 -10.90 -0.67 2.93
C ILE A 97 -10.34 -2.08 2.86
N ASP A 98 -9.09 -2.21 2.43
CA ASP A 98 -8.40 -3.49 2.31
C ASP A 98 -7.32 -3.61 3.38
N MET A 99 -7.40 -4.64 4.23
CA MET A 99 -6.41 -4.92 5.28
C MET A 99 -5.43 -6.01 4.83
N THR A 100 -4.19 -5.63 4.59
CA THR A 100 -3.11 -6.55 4.20
C THR A 100 -2.25 -6.88 5.42
N PRO A 101 -2.05 -8.17 5.76
CA PRO A 101 -1.12 -8.57 6.81
C PRO A 101 0.29 -8.05 6.52
N ASP A 102 0.97 -7.56 7.55
CA ASP A 102 2.34 -7.07 7.42
C ASP A 102 3.30 -8.24 7.16
N TRP A 103 3.88 -8.23 5.95
CA TRP A 103 4.98 -9.09 5.55
C TRP A 103 6.26 -8.29 5.27
N LEU A 104 6.19 -6.95 5.34
CA LEU A 104 7.30 -6.03 5.11
C LEU A 104 7.76 -5.45 6.45
N VAL A 105 8.59 -6.21 7.15
CA VAL A 105 9.10 -5.84 8.49
C VAL A 105 9.68 -4.42 8.48
N GLY A 106 9.10 -3.55 9.31
CA GLY A 106 9.63 -2.21 9.60
C GLY A 106 9.01 -1.05 8.81
N VAL A 107 8.14 -1.30 7.82
CA VAL A 107 7.51 -0.21 7.04
C VAL A 107 6.29 0.40 7.73
N ALA A 108 5.56 -0.41 8.51
CA ALA A 108 4.42 0.05 9.30
C ALA A 108 4.90 0.78 10.57
N VAL A 109 4.15 1.78 11.05
CA VAL A 109 4.43 2.51 12.31
C VAL A 109 3.45 2.12 13.41
N PRO A 110 3.80 2.21 14.71
CA PRO A 110 2.85 1.94 15.79
C PRO A 110 1.58 2.77 15.63
N ILE A 111 0.40 2.14 15.66
CA ILE A 111 -0.86 2.84 15.40
C ILE A 111 -1.14 3.96 16.41
N THR A 112 -0.64 3.79 17.62
CA THR A 112 -0.70 4.76 18.73
C THR A 112 0.16 6.00 18.48
N SER A 113 1.17 5.92 17.60
CA SER A 113 2.09 7.01 17.29
C SER A 113 1.61 7.93 16.16
N VAL A 114 0.61 7.50 15.38
CA VAL A 114 0.12 8.26 14.22
C VAL A 114 -0.51 9.57 14.70
N GLN A 115 -0.06 10.70 14.17
CA GLN A 115 -0.60 12.01 14.55
C GLN A 115 -1.78 12.39 13.63
N PRO A 116 -2.82 13.07 14.16
CA PRO A 116 -3.85 13.68 13.32
C PRO A 116 -3.23 14.56 12.23
N GLY A 117 -3.76 14.50 11.01
CA GLY A 117 -3.23 15.21 9.85
C GLY A 117 -1.89 14.67 9.29
N SER A 118 -1.32 13.60 9.86
CA SER A 118 -0.08 12.98 9.38
C SER A 118 -0.25 11.48 9.18
N LEU A 119 -0.78 11.12 8.01
CA LEU A 119 -1.04 9.73 7.64
C LEU A 119 0.26 8.92 7.43
N PRO A 120 0.32 7.66 7.89
CA PRO A 120 1.51 6.82 7.84
C PRO A 120 1.64 6.15 6.47
N TYR A 121 1.95 6.91 5.43
CA TYR A 121 2.22 6.33 4.11
C TYR A 121 3.51 5.51 4.12
N ILE A 122 3.48 4.34 3.46
CA ILE A 122 4.70 3.60 3.10
C ILE A 122 5.63 4.49 2.28
N SER A 123 6.96 4.40 2.46
CA SER A 123 7.89 5.20 1.67
C SER A 123 7.79 4.86 0.17
N ALA A 124 8.15 5.80 -0.72
CA ALA A 124 8.13 5.53 -2.16
C ALA A 124 9.05 4.37 -2.57
N LEU A 125 10.18 4.19 -1.88
CA LEU A 125 11.10 3.08 -2.10
C LEU A 125 10.49 1.73 -1.66
N ASP A 126 9.87 1.70 -0.47
CA ASP A 126 9.21 0.50 0.04
C ASP A 126 7.97 0.15 -0.81
N LEU A 127 7.27 1.17 -1.34
CA LEU A 127 6.16 0.98 -2.27
C LEU A 127 6.63 0.35 -3.59
N LEU A 128 7.80 0.75 -4.11
CA LEU A 128 8.40 0.13 -5.28
C LEU A 128 8.66 -1.36 -5.03
N VAL A 129 9.29 -1.70 -3.90
CA VAL A 129 9.55 -3.09 -3.50
C VAL A 129 8.24 -3.86 -3.37
N PHE A 130 7.24 -3.28 -2.71
CA PHE A 130 5.91 -3.85 -2.56
C PHE A 130 5.25 -4.16 -3.91
N LYS A 131 5.34 -3.25 -4.88
CA LYS A 131 4.75 -3.44 -6.22
C LYS A 131 5.44 -4.51 -7.05
N ILE A 132 6.77 -4.59 -6.97
CA ILE A 132 7.53 -5.67 -7.62
C ILE A 132 7.06 -7.02 -7.08
N ASN A 133 6.99 -7.17 -5.75
CA ASN A 133 6.56 -8.41 -5.13
C ASN A 133 5.09 -8.77 -5.44
N CYS A 134 4.18 -7.79 -5.39
CA CYS A 134 2.78 -8.00 -5.75
C CYS A 134 2.64 -8.54 -7.19
N CYS A 135 3.44 -8.07 -8.14
CA CYS A 135 3.41 -8.57 -9.51
C CYS A 135 3.67 -10.10 -9.58
N GLY A 136 4.54 -10.64 -8.75
CA GLY A 136 4.78 -12.09 -8.67
C GLY A 136 3.59 -12.85 -8.10
N LEU A 137 3.00 -12.33 -7.03
CA LEU A 137 1.97 -13.01 -6.23
C LEU A 137 0.54 -12.93 -6.79
N ARG A 138 0.22 -11.95 -7.64
CA ARG A 138 -1.16 -11.78 -8.13
C ARG A 138 -1.57 -12.94 -9.05
N PRO A 139 -2.74 -13.57 -8.88
CA PRO A 139 -3.21 -14.62 -9.79
C PRO A 139 -3.73 -14.07 -11.13
N ASN A 140 -4.05 -12.77 -11.20
CA ASN A 140 -4.68 -12.12 -12.36
C ASN A 140 -3.63 -11.34 -13.17
N SER A 141 -3.53 -11.64 -14.47
CA SER A 141 -2.63 -10.96 -15.42
C SER A 141 -2.84 -9.45 -15.51
N THR A 142 -4.08 -8.96 -15.48
CA THR A 142 -4.38 -7.52 -15.47
C THR A 142 -3.82 -6.85 -14.22
N LYS A 143 -3.93 -7.50 -13.05
CA LYS A 143 -3.33 -6.98 -11.81
C LYS A 143 -1.79 -7.06 -11.85
N LYS A 144 -1.21 -8.12 -12.43
CA LYS A 144 0.24 -8.22 -12.65
C LYS A 144 0.77 -7.08 -13.53
N ILE A 145 0.13 -6.82 -14.67
CA ILE A 145 0.49 -5.72 -15.58
C ILE A 145 0.39 -4.37 -14.88
N ARG A 146 -0.67 -4.15 -14.09
CA ARG A 146 -0.85 -2.92 -13.32
C ARG A 146 0.27 -2.74 -12.29
N ASP A 147 0.55 -3.77 -11.49
CA ASP A 147 1.61 -3.70 -10.47
C ASP A 147 3.00 -3.52 -11.10
N ALA A 148 3.27 -4.16 -12.25
CA ALA A 148 4.52 -3.98 -12.99
C ALA A 148 4.65 -2.58 -13.62
N THR A 149 3.56 -2.02 -14.11
CA THR A 149 3.53 -0.65 -14.66
C THR A 149 3.72 0.37 -13.54
N ASP A 150 3.01 0.21 -12.42
CA ASP A 150 3.15 1.03 -11.22
C ASP A 150 4.60 1.02 -10.71
N ALA A 151 5.22 -0.16 -10.60
CA ALA A 151 6.62 -0.30 -10.20
C ALA A 151 7.57 0.43 -11.17
N ARG A 152 7.34 0.31 -12.48
CA ARG A 152 8.18 0.98 -13.48
C ARG A 152 8.07 2.50 -13.37
N THR A 153 6.86 3.03 -13.22
CA THR A 153 6.65 4.48 -13.05
C THR A 153 7.31 4.99 -11.77
N LEU A 154 7.25 4.22 -10.67
CA LEU A 154 7.98 4.55 -9.44
C LEU A 154 9.50 4.57 -9.65
N VAL A 155 10.05 3.65 -10.45
CA VAL A 155 11.48 3.69 -10.80
C VAL A 155 11.80 4.98 -11.54
N ASP A 156 11.02 5.37 -12.55
CA ASP A 156 11.27 6.58 -13.33
C ASP A 156 11.23 7.83 -12.43
N ASP A 157 10.24 7.95 -11.55
CA ASP A 157 10.12 9.05 -10.58
C ASP A 157 11.27 9.07 -9.57
N LEU A 158 11.59 7.95 -8.93
CA LEU A 158 12.67 7.87 -7.96
C LEU A 158 14.03 8.18 -8.61
N ARG A 159 14.27 7.68 -9.83
CA ARG A 159 15.50 7.95 -10.59
C ARG A 159 15.63 9.41 -11.01
N SER A 160 14.52 10.11 -11.24
CA SER A 160 14.54 11.55 -11.48
C SER A 160 15.01 12.36 -10.27
N LYS A 161 14.88 11.80 -9.05
CA LYS A 161 15.26 12.41 -7.77
C LYS A 161 16.65 11.97 -7.28
N GLY A 162 17.21 10.90 -7.85
CA GLY A 162 18.54 10.40 -7.51
C GLY A 162 18.70 8.89 -7.73
N PRO A 163 19.86 8.32 -7.41
CA PRO A 163 20.07 6.88 -7.51
C PRO A 163 19.18 6.12 -6.51
N ILE A 164 18.58 5.02 -6.96
CA ILE A 164 17.85 4.09 -6.09
C ILE A 164 18.85 3.22 -5.34
N ILE A 165 18.81 3.28 -4.01
CA ILE A 165 19.66 2.46 -3.13
C ILE A 165 18.76 1.54 -2.32
N LEU A 166 18.71 0.27 -2.70
CA LEU A 166 17.98 -0.76 -1.96
C LEU A 166 18.84 -1.28 -0.79
N PRO A 167 18.32 -1.31 0.45
CA PRO A 167 18.92 -2.06 1.54
C PRO A 167 19.13 -3.53 1.16
N PRO A 168 20.14 -4.23 1.72
CA PRO A 168 20.45 -5.62 1.37
C PRO A 168 19.25 -6.58 1.49
N THR A 169 18.41 -6.38 2.50
CA THR A 169 17.20 -7.19 2.74
C THR A 169 16.18 -7.02 1.62
N GLN A 170 15.90 -5.79 1.19
CA GLN A 170 14.98 -5.50 0.10
C GLN A 170 15.54 -5.93 -1.25
N LYS A 171 16.86 -5.80 -1.44
CA LYS A 171 17.53 -6.24 -2.67
C LYS A 171 17.28 -7.72 -2.94
N ASN A 172 17.44 -8.58 -1.93
CA ASN A 172 17.24 -10.02 -2.11
C ASN A 172 15.78 -10.35 -2.46
N ALA A 173 14.82 -9.71 -1.79
CA ALA A 173 13.39 -9.88 -2.09
C ALA A 173 13.07 -9.46 -3.54
N VAL A 174 13.53 -8.27 -3.93
CA VAL A 174 13.33 -7.76 -5.29
C VAL A 174 13.95 -8.69 -6.35
N LEU A 175 15.17 -9.19 -6.12
CA LEU A 175 15.86 -10.07 -7.06
C LEU A 175 15.11 -11.38 -7.33
N GLN A 176 14.40 -11.91 -6.33
CA GLN A 176 13.58 -13.13 -6.49
C GLN A 176 12.36 -12.89 -7.39
N ASP A 177 11.79 -11.68 -7.35
CA ASP A 177 10.56 -11.33 -8.07
C ASP A 177 10.82 -10.61 -9.42
N LEU A 178 12.09 -10.41 -9.80
CA LEU A 178 12.44 -9.65 -11.00
C LEU A 178 11.95 -10.29 -12.30
N ASP A 179 11.88 -11.63 -12.36
CA ASP A 179 11.44 -12.32 -13.57
C ASP A 179 9.96 -12.06 -13.86
N ASP A 180 9.12 -12.03 -12.82
CA ASP A 180 7.71 -11.69 -12.96
C ASP A 180 7.52 -10.24 -13.39
N VAL A 181 8.16 -9.28 -12.73
CA VAL A 181 7.98 -7.86 -13.09
C VAL A 181 8.53 -7.54 -14.48
N ALA A 182 9.64 -8.17 -14.89
CA ALA A 182 10.20 -8.00 -16.24
C ALA A 182 9.23 -8.50 -17.32
N ARG A 183 8.54 -9.61 -17.06
CA ARG A 183 7.56 -10.18 -18.00
C ARG A 183 6.39 -9.24 -18.29
N PHE A 184 5.96 -8.43 -17.31
CA PHE A 184 4.72 -7.64 -17.41
C PHE A 184 4.94 -6.13 -17.53
N SER A 185 6.15 -5.60 -17.27
CA SER A 185 6.44 -4.15 -17.29
C SER A 185 6.78 -3.57 -18.66
N GLY A 186 6.99 -4.43 -19.67
CA GLY A 186 7.54 -4.01 -20.97
C GLY A 186 9.02 -3.61 -20.91
N LYS A 187 9.73 -3.96 -19.83
CA LYS A 187 11.17 -3.77 -19.66
C LYS A 187 11.80 -5.12 -19.30
N ASP A 188 12.96 -5.42 -19.89
CA ASP A 188 13.66 -6.67 -19.61
C ASP A 188 14.35 -6.66 -18.23
N LYS A 189 14.82 -7.84 -17.81
CA LYS A 189 15.53 -8.01 -16.54
C LYS A 189 16.84 -7.20 -16.48
N ALA A 190 17.48 -6.94 -17.62
CA ALA A 190 18.72 -6.15 -17.67
C ALA A 190 18.45 -4.69 -17.32
N TRP A 191 17.36 -4.12 -17.83
CA TRP A 191 16.89 -2.78 -17.48
C TRP A 191 16.58 -2.68 -16.00
N TRP A 192 15.79 -3.61 -15.43
CA TRP A 192 15.47 -3.60 -14.00
C TRP A 192 16.73 -3.67 -13.12
N ASN A 193 17.67 -4.56 -13.45
CA ASN A 193 18.95 -4.61 -12.76
C ASN A 193 19.74 -3.31 -12.88
N ALA A 194 19.73 -2.64 -14.03
CA ALA A 194 20.44 -1.38 -14.21
C ALA A 194 19.85 -0.25 -13.35
N GLN A 195 18.52 -0.18 -13.22
CA GLN A 195 17.86 0.88 -12.44
C GLN A 195 18.00 0.68 -10.92
N LEU A 196 17.98 -0.57 -10.47
CA LEU A 196 17.99 -0.94 -9.05
C LEU A 196 19.39 -1.17 -8.47
N ARG A 197 20.44 -0.92 -9.26
CA ARG A 197 21.83 -0.96 -8.79
C ARG A 197 22.15 0.26 -7.95
N SER A 198 22.76 0.00 -6.78
CA SER A 198 23.48 1.02 -6.01
C SER A 198 24.71 1.50 -6.81
N PRO A 199 25.21 2.74 -6.63
CA PRO A 199 26.51 3.12 -7.12
C PRO A 199 27.54 2.07 -6.67
N LEU A 200 28.42 1.64 -7.57
CA LEU A 200 29.57 0.83 -7.20
C LEU A 200 30.31 1.56 -6.07
N THR A 201 30.32 1.00 -4.87
CA THR A 201 31.37 1.32 -3.91
C THR A 201 32.67 0.91 -4.59
N THR A 202 33.41 1.88 -5.11
CA THR A 202 34.81 1.72 -5.45
C THR A 202 35.53 1.36 -4.16
N ASN A 203 35.93 0.09 -4.04
CA ASN A 203 37.01 -0.29 -3.14
C ASN A 203 38.31 0.32 -3.64
#